data_AF-A0A8B7PR45-F1
#
_entry.id   AF-A0A8B7PR45-F1
#
_cell.length_a   1.000
_cell.length_b   1.000
_cell.length_c   1.000
_cell.angle_alpha   90.00
_cell.angle_beta   90.00
_cell.angle_gamma   90.00
#
_symmetry.space_group_name_H-M   'P 1'
#
loop_
_entity.id
_entity.type
_entity.pdbx_description
1 polymer ?
#
loop_
_entity_poly.entity_id
_entity_poly.type
_entity_poly.pdbx_seq_one_letter_code
_entity_poly.pdbx_strand_id
1 'polypeptide(L)'
;MTRQSLFVCVLGMGLLMGAVGQTPELGFCGVYETSGNFSAELIAQIENSEARFSFILSSGSSGGCKKLQLYSTGIYFYQTTDTLGNPLNVSSTVTMKPHSSSSPATIALSGLPFTELGALLGSVTFNVLVAEKEKLVLLSCYNVGLIRFRQLHVLVAEEVSSSLSPHAVQTELISMKVPLASSLKQLPRSCFSSFSKSK
;
A
#
# COMPACT_ATOMS: atom_id res chain seq x y z
N MET A 1 17.67 65.21 -11.32
CA MET A 1 16.93 64.27 -12.19
C MET A 1 17.04 62.88 -11.59
N THR A 2 15.97 62.44 -10.96
CA THR A 2 15.76 61.15 -10.30
C THR A 2 15.39 60.09 -11.34
N ARG A 3 16.04 58.92 -11.34
CA ARG A 3 15.47 57.70 -11.93
C ARG A 3 15.89 56.48 -11.13
N GLN A 4 14.87 55.87 -10.52
CA GLN A 4 14.91 54.72 -9.64
C GLN A 4 15.30 53.44 -10.38
N SER A 5 16.15 52.65 -9.74
CA SER A 5 16.39 51.24 -10.04
C SER A 5 15.14 50.41 -9.71
N LEU A 6 14.62 49.67 -10.68
CA LEU A 6 13.60 48.64 -10.47
C LEU A 6 14.32 47.27 -10.43
N PHE A 7 14.69 46.86 -9.23
CA PHE A 7 15.02 45.47 -8.91
C PHE A 7 13.71 44.68 -8.84
N VAL A 8 13.43 43.86 -9.85
CA VAL A 8 12.31 42.91 -9.82
C VAL A 8 12.86 41.56 -9.38
N CYS A 9 12.69 41.25 -8.09
CA CYS A 9 12.89 39.90 -7.56
C CYS A 9 11.79 38.98 -8.08
N VAL A 10 12.07 38.21 -9.14
CA VAL A 10 11.27 37.05 -9.53
C VAL A 10 11.72 35.86 -8.68
N LEU A 11 11.16 35.75 -7.49
CA LEU A 11 11.22 34.54 -6.66
C LEU A 11 9.79 34.02 -6.56
N GLY A 12 9.46 33.01 -7.37
CA GLY A 12 8.12 32.44 -7.33
C GLY A 12 7.98 31.21 -8.22
N MET A 13 7.75 30.07 -7.55
CA MET A 13 7.21 28.82 -8.07
C MET A 13 8.13 27.95 -8.93
N GLY A 14 8.62 26.87 -8.31
CA GLY A 14 9.22 25.75 -9.00
C GLY A 14 9.65 24.59 -8.10
N LEU A 15 8.97 24.31 -6.98
CA LEU A 15 9.27 23.16 -6.13
C LEU A 15 7.98 22.46 -5.67
N LEU A 16 7.29 21.80 -6.60
CA LEU A 16 6.33 20.73 -6.30
C LEU A 16 6.40 19.69 -7.43
N MET A 17 7.58 19.12 -7.66
CA MET A 17 7.70 17.85 -8.39
C MET A 17 8.28 16.81 -7.44
N GLY A 18 7.38 16.14 -6.73
CA GLY A 18 7.69 15.01 -5.86
C GLY A 18 6.41 14.47 -5.26
N ALA A 19 6.10 13.20 -5.56
CA ALA A 19 4.92 12.44 -5.10
C ALA A 19 3.62 12.58 -5.93
N VAL A 20 3.68 12.36 -7.25
CA VAL A 20 2.46 12.01 -8.01
C VAL A 20 2.28 10.48 -8.01
N GLY A 21 1.83 9.95 -6.88
CA GLY A 21 1.46 8.53 -6.72
C GLY A 21 -0.03 8.30 -6.52
N GLN A 22 -0.85 9.35 -6.53
CA GLN A 22 -2.29 9.28 -6.27
C GLN A 22 -2.97 10.30 -7.17
N THR A 23 -3.90 9.86 -8.03
CA THR A 23 -4.77 10.78 -8.79
C THR A 23 -5.85 11.29 -7.84
N PRO A 24 -5.86 12.59 -7.48
CA PRO A 24 -6.90 13.14 -6.64
C PRO A 24 -8.23 13.06 -7.39
N GLU A 25 -9.25 12.48 -6.75
CA GLU A 25 -10.60 12.43 -7.28
C GLU A 25 -11.54 13.21 -6.38
N LEU A 26 -12.52 13.89 -6.98
CA LEU A 26 -13.60 14.51 -6.21
C LEU A 26 -14.52 13.42 -5.67
N GLY A 27 -14.92 13.56 -4.41
CA GLY A 27 -15.87 12.69 -3.72
C GLY A 27 -15.29 12.05 -2.47
N PHE A 28 -16.05 11.11 -1.90
CA PHE A 28 -15.69 10.45 -0.65
C PHE A 28 -15.26 9.00 -0.88
N CYS A 29 -14.43 8.48 0.02
CA CYS A 29 -14.24 7.04 0.18
C CYS A 29 -15.59 6.36 0.41
N GLY A 30 -15.96 5.46 -0.50
CA GLY A 30 -17.17 4.68 -0.40
C GLY A 30 -17.02 3.49 0.54
N VAL A 31 -18.13 2.81 0.80
CA VAL A 31 -18.11 1.44 1.34
C VAL A 31 -17.70 0.51 0.20
N TYR A 32 -16.66 -0.28 0.42
CA TYR A 32 -16.20 -1.27 -0.55
C TYR A 32 -16.72 -2.65 -0.15
N GLU A 33 -17.16 -3.43 -1.13
CA GLU A 33 -17.36 -4.86 -0.92
C GLU A 33 -16.00 -5.50 -0.62
N THR A 34 -15.94 -6.21 0.50
CA THR A 34 -14.72 -6.86 0.98
C THR A 34 -14.89 -8.37 0.93
N SER A 35 -13.76 -9.08 0.84
CA SER A 35 -13.76 -10.52 0.67
C SER A 35 -14.33 -11.24 1.90
N GLY A 36 -15.39 -12.01 1.71
CA GLY A 36 -15.91 -12.94 2.73
C GLY A 36 -14.90 -14.03 3.14
N ASN A 37 -13.87 -14.27 2.31
CA ASN A 37 -12.80 -15.22 2.60
C ASN A 37 -11.77 -14.69 3.61
N PHE A 38 -11.77 -13.38 3.91
CA PHE A 38 -10.94 -12.83 4.98
C PHE A 38 -11.60 -13.12 6.33
N SER A 39 -11.55 -14.39 6.74
CA SER A 39 -12.18 -14.91 7.95
C SER A 39 -11.20 -14.96 9.14
N ALA A 40 -11.72 -15.23 10.33
CA ALA A 40 -10.90 -15.43 11.52
C ALA A 40 -9.90 -16.58 11.34
N GLU A 41 -10.29 -17.64 10.63
CA GLU A 41 -9.44 -18.79 10.34
C GLU A 41 -8.28 -18.41 9.41
N LEU A 42 -8.53 -17.63 8.36
CA LEU A 42 -7.46 -17.17 7.47
C LEU A 42 -6.52 -16.19 8.19
N ILE A 43 -7.06 -15.29 9.02
CA ILE A 43 -6.25 -14.39 9.85
C ILE A 43 -5.34 -15.21 10.78
N ALA A 44 -5.88 -16.21 11.48
CA ALA A 44 -5.10 -17.09 12.34
C ALA A 44 -4.03 -17.87 11.55
N GLN A 45 -4.32 -18.29 10.31
CA GLN A 45 -3.30 -18.93 9.46
C GLN A 45 -2.17 -17.97 9.09
N ILE A 46 -2.50 -16.74 8.71
CA ILE A 46 -1.54 -15.67 8.39
C ILE A 46 -0.63 -15.40 9.60
N GLU A 47 -1.23 -15.26 10.79
CA GLU A 47 -0.52 -14.95 12.03
C GLU A 47 0.36 -16.10 12.52
N ASN A 48 -0.14 -17.33 12.48
CA ASN A 48 0.60 -18.51 12.97
C ASN A 48 1.71 -18.96 12.03
N SER A 49 1.60 -18.66 10.73
CA SER A 49 2.65 -18.97 9.75
C SER A 49 3.71 -17.87 9.63
N GLU A 50 3.53 -16.76 10.36
CA GLU A 50 4.31 -15.53 10.17
C GLU A 50 4.40 -15.12 8.70
N ALA A 51 3.25 -15.10 8.01
CA ALA A 51 3.20 -15.02 6.56
C ALA A 51 3.96 -13.81 6.02
N ARG A 52 4.81 -14.06 5.03
CA ARG A 52 5.59 -13.05 4.30
C ARG A 52 4.96 -12.79 2.95
N PHE A 53 4.64 -11.53 2.70
CA PHE A 53 4.06 -11.06 1.46
C PHE A 53 5.01 -10.10 0.74
N SER A 54 5.12 -10.27 -0.57
CA SER A 54 5.75 -9.30 -1.47
C SER A 54 4.67 -8.53 -2.21
N PHE A 55 4.79 -7.22 -2.29
CA PHE A 55 3.92 -6.42 -3.13
C PHE A 55 4.40 -6.55 -4.58
N ILE A 56 3.52 -7.01 -5.47
CA ILE A 56 3.86 -7.22 -6.89
C ILE A 56 3.23 -6.17 -7.81
N LEU A 57 2.11 -5.58 -7.39
CA LEU A 57 1.42 -4.52 -8.11
C LEU A 57 0.97 -3.45 -7.13
N SER A 58 1.03 -2.19 -7.55
CA SER A 58 0.41 -1.07 -6.83
C SER A 58 -0.05 0.01 -7.79
N SER A 59 -1.19 0.63 -7.51
CA SER A 59 -1.62 1.86 -8.20
C SER A 59 -1.04 3.12 -7.53
N GLY A 60 -0.33 2.95 -6.42
CA GLY A 60 0.33 4.00 -5.65
C GLY A 60 1.73 4.36 -6.15
N SER A 61 2.57 4.87 -5.23
CA SER A 61 3.99 5.06 -5.51
C SER A 61 4.63 3.72 -5.89
N SER A 62 5.20 3.67 -7.10
CA SER A 62 5.87 2.50 -7.65
C SER A 62 7.37 2.43 -7.33
N GLY A 63 7.84 3.30 -6.43
CA GLY A 63 9.23 3.31 -5.99
C GLY A 63 9.51 2.13 -5.07
N GLY A 64 10.59 1.40 -5.38
CA GLY A 64 11.12 0.37 -4.49
C GLY A 64 10.38 -0.96 -4.50
N CYS A 65 11.09 -1.98 -4.04
CA CYS A 65 10.43 -3.20 -3.58
C CYS A 65 9.65 -2.91 -2.29
N LYS A 66 8.65 -3.74 -1.99
CA LYS A 66 7.90 -3.66 -0.73
C LYS A 66 7.60 -5.07 -0.24
N LYS A 67 7.84 -5.33 1.05
CA LYS A 67 7.52 -6.60 1.71
C LYS A 67 6.84 -6.35 3.04
N LEU A 68 5.92 -7.23 3.41
CA LEU A 68 5.17 -7.20 4.66
C LEU A 68 5.22 -8.59 5.29
N GLN A 69 5.65 -8.67 6.54
CA GLN A 69 5.54 -9.87 7.37
C GLN A 69 4.59 -9.56 8.53
N LEU A 70 3.65 -10.46 8.77
CA LEU A 70 2.64 -10.34 9.82
C LEU A 70 2.95 -11.36 10.91
N TYR A 71 2.89 -10.94 12.17
CA TYR A 71 3.16 -11.80 13.33
C TYR A 71 1.91 -11.94 14.20
N SER A 72 1.79 -13.07 14.89
CA SER A 72 0.71 -13.35 15.85
C SER A 72 0.67 -12.42 17.06
N THR A 73 1.75 -11.66 17.31
CA THR A 73 1.82 -10.66 18.39
C THR A 73 1.05 -9.37 18.08
N GLY A 74 0.38 -9.27 16.92
CA GLY A 74 -0.23 -8.03 16.45
C GLY A 74 0.80 -7.01 15.98
N ILE A 75 2.01 -7.47 15.63
CA ILE A 75 3.10 -6.68 15.09
C ILE A 75 3.29 -7.05 13.62
N TYR A 76 3.66 -6.07 12.80
CA TYR A 76 4.12 -6.31 11.45
C TYR A 76 5.54 -5.80 11.27
N PHE A 77 6.25 -6.41 10.33
CA PHE A 77 7.51 -5.89 9.79
C PHE A 77 7.32 -5.53 8.33
N TYR A 78 7.72 -4.32 7.95
CA TYR A 78 7.61 -3.81 6.60
C TYR A 78 8.97 -3.34 6.11
N GLN A 79 9.35 -3.84 4.94
CA GLN A 79 10.59 -3.51 4.29
C GLN A 79 10.29 -2.80 2.97
N THR A 80 10.95 -1.67 2.74
CA THR A 80 10.86 -0.90 1.50
C THR A 80 12.16 -0.15 1.20
N THR A 81 12.13 0.74 0.21
CA THR A 81 13.17 1.71 -0.06
C THR A 81 12.59 3.11 0.02
N ASP A 82 13.33 4.06 0.59
CA ASP A 82 12.92 5.46 0.58
C ASP A 82 12.98 6.06 -0.85
N THR A 83 12.62 7.34 -0.97
CA THR A 83 12.64 8.07 -2.26
C THR A 83 14.05 8.28 -2.83
N LEU A 84 15.09 8.10 -2.02
CA LEU A 84 16.50 8.17 -2.40
C LEU A 84 17.09 6.79 -2.72
N GLY A 85 16.28 5.71 -2.58
CA GLY A 85 16.69 4.34 -2.84
C GLY A 85 17.36 3.65 -1.66
N ASN A 86 17.40 4.25 -0.46
CA ASN A 86 17.99 3.62 0.72
C ASN A 86 17.02 2.57 1.30
N PRO A 87 17.52 1.45 1.84
CA PRO A 87 16.70 0.49 2.56
C PRO A 87 16.01 1.13 3.76
N LEU A 88 14.71 0.87 3.91
CA LEU A 88 13.91 1.32 5.05
C LEU A 88 13.14 0.14 5.63
N ASN A 89 13.29 -0.08 6.93
CA ASN A 89 12.59 -1.11 7.67
C ASN A 89 11.74 -0.47 8.77
N VAL A 90 10.50 -0.92 8.89
CA VAL A 90 9.51 -0.41 9.84
C VAL A 90 8.92 -1.60 10.58
N SER A 91 8.78 -1.48 11.89
CA SER A 91 8.06 -2.45 12.72
C SER A 91 7.07 -1.71 13.60
N SER A 92 5.81 -2.13 13.57
CA SER A 92 4.76 -1.49 14.36
C SER A 92 3.53 -2.39 14.49
N THR A 93 2.42 -1.84 14.97
CA THR A 93 1.20 -2.60 15.24
C THR A 93 0.38 -2.84 13.98
N VAL A 94 -0.15 -4.04 13.83
CA VAL A 94 -1.16 -4.41 12.85
C VAL A 94 -2.46 -4.80 13.55
N THR A 95 -3.60 -4.44 12.96
CA THR A 95 -4.90 -4.93 13.38
C THR A 95 -5.63 -5.50 12.16
N MET A 96 -6.05 -6.76 12.25
CA MET A 96 -6.84 -7.42 11.22
C MET A 96 -8.25 -7.65 11.74
N LYS A 97 -9.26 -7.29 10.93
CA LYS A 97 -10.67 -7.54 11.25
C LYS A 97 -11.26 -8.40 10.15
N PRO A 98 -11.86 -9.55 10.48
CA PRO A 98 -12.47 -10.41 9.48
C PRO A 98 -13.72 -9.75 8.90
N HIS A 99 -14.13 -10.26 7.75
CA HIS A 99 -15.42 -9.91 7.17
C HIS A 99 -16.57 -10.38 8.08
N SER A 100 -17.58 -9.55 8.25
CA SER A 100 -18.84 -9.93 8.90
C SER A 100 -20.03 -9.29 8.19
N SER A 101 -21.24 -9.75 8.48
CA SER A 101 -22.48 -9.12 7.97
C SER A 101 -22.63 -7.65 8.37
N SER A 102 -21.93 -7.21 9.42
CA SER A 102 -22.03 -5.87 9.99
C SER A 102 -20.79 -5.01 9.77
N SER A 103 -19.69 -5.58 9.27
CA SER A 103 -18.41 -4.89 9.16
C SER A 103 -17.56 -5.42 8.00
N PRO A 104 -16.94 -4.53 7.20
CA PRO A 104 -16.03 -4.95 6.15
C PRO A 104 -14.74 -5.57 6.72
N ALA A 105 -14.11 -6.44 5.94
CA ALA A 105 -12.78 -6.96 6.24
C ALA A 105 -11.71 -5.89 6.07
N THR A 106 -10.88 -5.71 7.11
CA THR A 106 -9.85 -4.66 7.11
C THR A 106 -8.52 -5.11 7.66
N ILE A 107 -7.44 -4.52 7.14
CA ILE A 107 -6.10 -4.58 7.73
C ILE A 107 -5.67 -3.14 8.02
N ALA A 108 -5.31 -2.82 9.26
CA ALA A 108 -4.80 -1.52 9.65
C ALA A 108 -3.34 -1.63 10.09
N LEU A 109 -2.48 -0.77 9.55
CA LEU A 109 -1.06 -0.66 9.92
C LEU A 109 -0.81 0.74 10.48
N SER A 110 0.01 0.85 11.51
CA SER A 110 0.45 2.12 12.11
C SER A 110 1.97 2.28 12.01
N GLY A 111 2.51 3.46 12.29
CA GLY A 111 3.96 3.70 12.25
C GLY A 111 4.59 3.70 10.84
N LEU A 112 3.78 3.79 9.78
CA LEU A 112 4.29 3.91 8.41
C LEU A 112 4.87 5.31 8.14
N PRO A 113 5.82 5.42 7.19
CA PRO A 113 6.24 6.72 6.66
C PRO A 113 5.06 7.47 6.02
N PHE A 114 5.14 8.79 5.99
CA PHE A 114 4.10 9.63 5.42
C PHE A 114 3.83 9.27 3.95
N THR A 115 2.56 9.11 3.57
CA THR A 115 2.05 8.66 2.25
C THR A 115 2.35 7.22 1.86
N GLU A 116 3.13 6.46 2.63
CA GLU A 116 3.49 5.09 2.28
C GLU A 116 2.27 4.17 2.31
N LEU A 117 2.05 3.39 1.25
CA LEU A 117 0.84 2.60 1.02
C LEU A 117 -0.49 3.39 1.10
N GLY A 118 -0.46 4.71 1.08
CA GLY A 118 -1.62 5.58 1.30
C GLY A 118 -1.83 5.94 2.77
N ALA A 119 -0.80 5.81 3.61
CA ALA A 119 -0.84 6.20 5.00
C ALA A 119 -0.96 7.72 5.17
N LEU A 120 -1.86 8.12 6.06
CA LEU A 120 -2.03 9.49 6.52
C LEU A 120 -1.66 9.53 8.01
N LEU A 121 -0.77 10.45 8.40
CA LEU A 121 -0.25 10.56 9.78
C LEU A 121 0.34 9.22 10.29
N GLY A 122 1.00 8.50 9.38
CA GLY A 122 1.67 7.23 9.67
C GLY A 122 0.75 6.05 9.93
N SER A 123 -0.55 6.16 9.63
CA SER A 123 -1.48 5.03 9.70
C SER A 123 -2.21 4.84 8.38
N VAL A 124 -2.49 3.58 8.04
CA VAL A 124 -3.29 3.21 6.88
C VAL A 124 -4.30 2.14 7.28
N THR A 125 -5.51 2.23 6.74
CA THR A 125 -6.49 1.15 6.81
C THR A 125 -6.80 0.69 5.39
N PHE A 126 -6.64 -0.60 5.16
CA PHE A 126 -6.98 -1.26 3.93
C PHE A 126 -8.32 -1.97 4.05
N ASN A 127 -9.14 -1.82 3.02
CA ASN A 127 -10.23 -2.75 2.75
C ASN A 127 -9.64 -3.98 2.03
N VAL A 128 -9.97 -5.18 2.49
CA VAL A 128 -9.48 -6.43 1.89
C VAL A 128 -10.46 -6.84 0.79
N LEU A 129 -10.11 -6.60 -0.48
CA LEU A 129 -10.99 -6.88 -1.62
C LEU A 129 -10.92 -8.35 -2.06
N VAL A 130 -9.73 -8.94 -2.01
CA VAL A 130 -9.51 -10.37 -2.27
C VAL A 130 -8.64 -10.92 -1.17
N ALA A 131 -9.04 -12.09 -0.65
CA ALA A 131 -8.30 -12.81 0.37
C ALA A 131 -8.20 -14.28 0.01
N GLU A 132 -6.99 -14.71 -0.29
CA GLU A 132 -6.58 -16.09 -0.50
C GLU A 132 -5.33 -16.34 0.34
N LYS A 133 -4.99 -17.62 0.60
CA LYS A 133 -3.81 -18.00 1.39
C LYS A 133 -2.53 -17.35 0.86
N GLU A 134 -2.40 -17.26 -0.46
CA GLU A 134 -1.18 -16.81 -1.14
C GLU A 134 -1.32 -15.42 -1.77
N LYS A 135 -2.49 -14.78 -1.71
CA LYS A 135 -2.79 -13.54 -2.43
C LYS A 135 -3.75 -12.66 -1.65
N LEU A 136 -3.35 -11.42 -1.41
CA LEU A 136 -4.19 -10.38 -0.83
C LEU A 136 -4.28 -9.19 -1.79
N VAL A 137 -5.48 -8.65 -1.95
CA VAL A 137 -5.71 -7.42 -2.72
C VAL A 137 -6.29 -6.38 -1.77
N LEU A 138 -5.54 -5.32 -1.55
CA LEU A 138 -5.76 -4.34 -0.50
C LEU A 138 -6.03 -2.97 -1.11
N LEU A 139 -7.11 -2.32 -0.70
CA LEU A 139 -7.44 -0.96 -1.12
C LEU A 139 -7.38 0.00 0.06
N SER A 140 -6.45 0.95 0.03
CA SER A 140 -6.46 2.09 0.95
C SER A 140 -7.25 3.25 0.34
N CYS A 141 -8.01 3.95 1.18
CA CYS A 141 -8.70 5.17 0.81
C CYS A 141 -8.71 6.14 1.98
N TYR A 142 -8.37 7.40 1.73
CA TYR A 142 -8.54 8.48 2.70
C TYR A 142 -9.05 9.75 2.01
N ASN A 143 -9.73 10.61 2.77
CA ASN A 143 -10.25 11.88 2.29
C ASN A 143 -9.41 13.03 2.88
N VAL A 144 -9.14 14.05 2.07
CA VAL A 144 -8.66 15.37 2.52
C VAL A 144 -9.64 16.41 1.98
N GLY A 145 -10.53 16.89 2.86
CA GLY A 145 -11.66 17.71 2.44
C GLY A 145 -12.59 16.95 1.50
N LEU A 146 -12.78 17.48 0.28
CA LEU A 146 -13.61 16.89 -0.77
C LEU A 146 -12.84 16.02 -1.77
N ILE A 147 -11.53 15.86 -1.54
CA ILE A 147 -10.65 15.06 -2.39
C ILE A 147 -10.46 13.71 -1.71
N ARG A 148 -10.67 12.63 -2.46
CA ARG A 148 -10.29 11.29 -2.04
C ARG A 148 -9.01 10.84 -2.72
N PHE A 149 -8.23 10.08 -1.98
CA PHE A 149 -7.02 9.42 -2.43
C PHE A 149 -7.21 7.92 -2.28
N ARG A 150 -6.92 7.17 -3.33
CA ARG A 150 -7.10 5.71 -3.36
C ARG A 150 -5.85 5.03 -3.87
N GLN A 151 -5.46 3.93 -3.25
CA GLN A 151 -4.40 3.07 -3.75
C GLN A 151 -4.79 1.60 -3.63
N LEU A 152 -4.67 0.88 -4.72
CA LEU A 152 -4.80 -0.57 -4.77
C LEU A 152 -3.41 -1.20 -4.69
N HIS A 153 -3.26 -2.21 -3.86
CA HIS A 153 -2.03 -2.97 -3.67
C HIS A 153 -2.33 -4.46 -3.81
N VAL A 154 -1.44 -5.17 -4.49
CA VAL A 154 -1.54 -6.62 -4.67
C VAL A 154 -0.33 -7.27 -4.03
N LEU A 155 -0.59 -8.07 -3.01
CA LEU A 155 0.37 -8.78 -2.21
C LEU A 155 0.27 -10.26 -2.52
N VAL A 156 1.40 -10.93 -2.65
CA VAL A 156 1.46 -12.37 -2.84
C VAL A 156 2.47 -12.97 -1.89
N ALA A 157 2.21 -14.20 -1.41
CA ALA A 157 3.11 -14.90 -0.53
C ALA A 157 4.49 -15.04 -1.20
N GLU A 158 5.55 -14.79 -0.43
CA GLU A 158 6.91 -14.69 -0.96
C GLU A 158 7.34 -15.98 -1.67
N GLU A 159 6.89 -17.13 -1.16
CA GLU A 159 7.12 -18.48 -1.70
C GLU A 159 6.64 -18.67 -3.14
N VAL A 160 5.56 -18.01 -3.56
CA VAL A 160 5.00 -18.07 -4.92
C VAL A 160 5.20 -16.77 -5.72
N SER A 161 5.80 -15.76 -5.09
CA SER A 161 5.95 -14.43 -5.71
C SER A 161 6.78 -14.43 -6.99
N SER A 162 7.75 -15.34 -7.11
CA SER A 162 8.64 -15.46 -8.26
C SER A 162 7.97 -16.13 -9.47
N SER A 163 7.07 -17.07 -9.24
CA SER A 163 6.38 -17.85 -10.28
C SER A 163 5.14 -17.18 -10.85
N LEU A 164 4.54 -16.25 -10.11
CA LEU A 164 3.35 -15.52 -10.57
C LEU A 164 3.69 -14.50 -11.67
N SER A 165 2.79 -14.32 -12.64
CA SER A 165 2.89 -13.27 -13.65
C SER A 165 2.09 -12.03 -13.20
N PRO A 166 2.72 -10.85 -12.97
CA PRO A 166 2.01 -9.65 -12.56
C PRO A 166 0.93 -9.24 -13.57
N HIS A 167 1.19 -9.45 -14.87
CA HIS A 167 0.23 -9.17 -15.94
C HIS A 167 -0.99 -10.10 -15.89
N ALA A 168 -0.79 -11.40 -15.58
CA ALA A 168 -1.89 -12.35 -15.44
C ALA A 168 -2.79 -11.96 -14.25
N VAL A 169 -2.17 -11.63 -13.11
CA VAL A 169 -2.89 -11.17 -11.92
C VAL A 169 -3.65 -9.88 -12.21
N GLN A 170 -3.05 -8.91 -12.90
CA GLN A 170 -3.74 -7.67 -13.27
C GLN A 170 -4.95 -7.93 -14.17
N THR A 171 -4.81 -8.80 -15.18
CA THR A 171 -5.92 -9.19 -16.07
C THR A 171 -7.06 -9.85 -15.30
N GLU A 172 -6.74 -10.75 -14.37
CA GLU A 172 -7.71 -11.38 -13.47
C GLU A 172 -8.49 -10.33 -12.66
N LEU A 173 -7.79 -9.38 -12.04
CA LEU A 173 -8.41 -8.30 -11.24
C LEU A 173 -9.30 -7.39 -12.08
N ILE A 174 -8.93 -7.11 -13.33
CA ILE A 174 -9.77 -6.35 -14.27
C ILE A 174 -11.06 -7.12 -14.59
N SER A 175 -10.95 -8.43 -14.85
CA SER A 175 -12.10 -9.30 -15.11
C SER A 175 -13.07 -9.35 -13.91
N MET A 176 -12.52 -9.38 -12.70
CA MET A 176 -13.28 -9.30 -11.44
C MET A 176 -13.83 -7.90 -11.12
N LYS A 177 -13.59 -6.90 -11.99
CA LYS A 177 -14.00 -5.50 -11.80
C LYS A 177 -13.47 -4.88 -10.51
N VAL A 178 -12.29 -5.28 -10.07
CA VAL A 178 -11.63 -4.68 -8.90
C VAL A 178 -11.32 -3.21 -9.19
N PRO A 179 -11.68 -2.27 -8.30
CA PRO A 179 -11.43 -0.85 -8.52
C PRO A 179 -9.94 -0.56 -8.66
N LEU A 180 -9.56 0.28 -9.62
CA LEU A 180 -8.17 0.67 -9.93
C LEU A 180 -7.27 -0.44 -10.49
N ALA A 181 -7.80 -1.63 -10.82
CA ALA A 181 -7.00 -2.72 -11.38
C ALA A 181 -6.27 -2.31 -12.69
N SER A 182 -6.90 -1.50 -13.53
CA SER A 182 -6.28 -0.95 -14.75
C SER A 182 -5.17 0.07 -14.50
N SER A 183 -5.08 0.62 -13.28
CA SER A 183 -4.08 1.61 -12.88
C SER A 183 -2.89 0.98 -12.13
N LEU A 184 -2.90 -0.34 -11.92
CA LEU A 184 -1.82 -1.07 -11.27
C LEU A 184 -0.53 -1.00 -12.11
N LYS A 185 0.57 -0.78 -11.41
CA LYS A 185 1.93 -0.80 -11.94
C LYS A 185 2.71 -1.90 -11.24
N GLN A 186 3.60 -2.56 -11.98
CA GLN A 186 4.48 -3.57 -11.42
C GLN A 186 5.50 -2.95 -10.46
N LEU A 187 5.71 -3.62 -9.33
CA LEU A 187 6.74 -3.28 -8.37
C LEU A 187 7.98 -4.19 -8.53
N PRO A 188 9.18 -3.68 -8.25
CA PRO A 188 10.38 -4.51 -8.10
C PRO A 188 10.17 -5.61 -7.05
N ARG A 189 10.57 -6.85 -7.35
CA ARG A 189 10.40 -8.01 -6.45
C ARG A 189 11.55 -8.19 -5.45
N SER A 190 12.75 -7.83 -5.87
CA SER A 190 13.95 -7.96 -5.06
C SER A 190 14.10 -6.75 -4.15
N CYS A 191 13.96 -6.97 -2.85
CA CYS A 191 14.50 -6.06 -1.85
C CYS A 191 15.97 -6.32 -1.57
N PHE A 192 16.65 -5.31 -1.03
CA PHE A 192 17.95 -5.49 -0.41
C PHE A 192 17.85 -6.66 0.60
N SER A 193 18.88 -7.50 0.66
CA SER A 193 18.90 -8.70 1.50
C SER A 193 18.90 -8.32 2.99
N SER A 194 17.73 -8.25 3.63
CA SER A 194 17.65 -8.12 5.09
C SER A 194 16.38 -8.74 5.68
N PHE A 195 16.15 -10.03 5.43
CA PHE A 195 15.62 -10.87 6.50
C PHE A 195 16.83 -11.45 7.22
N SER A 196 17.38 -10.71 8.17
CA SER A 196 18.36 -11.28 9.08
C SER A 196 17.63 -12.38 9.86
N LYS A 197 18.03 -13.63 9.64
CA LYS A 197 17.65 -14.73 10.54
C LYS A 197 18.22 -14.36 11.91
N SER A 198 17.35 -13.94 12.84
CA SER A 198 17.73 -14.01 14.24
C SER A 198 17.95 -15.51 14.53
N LYS A 199 19.20 -15.88 14.73
CA LYS A 199 19.57 -17.17 15.31
C LYS A 199 19.06 -17.27 16.73
#